data_AF-A0A4Y8IA72-F1
#
_entry.id   AF-A0A4Y8IA72-F1
#
_cell.length_a   1.000
_cell.length_b   1.000
_cell.length_c   1.000
_cell.angle_alpha   90.00
_cell.angle_beta   90.00
_cell.angle_gamma   90.00
#
_symmetry.space_group_name_H-M   'P 1'
#
loop_
_entity.id
_entity.type
_entity.pdbx_description
1 polymer ?
#
loop_
_entity_poly.entity_id
_entity_poly.type
_entity_poly.pdbx_seq_one_letter_code
_entity_poly.pdbx_strand_id
1 'polypeptide(L)' 'MGRNKREKTKVHGIRLPVRLWEKLRMISNKEYRSLNAMIWKVVEDWLVEHDYMDDKDRMR' A
#
# COMPACT_ATOMS: atom_id res chain seq x y z
N MET A 1 -6.37 23.91 8.15
CA MET A 1 -5.04 23.71 7.53
C MET A 1 -4.98 22.29 6.99
N GLY A 2 -4.92 22.11 5.67
CA GLY A 2 -4.78 20.77 5.07
C GLY A 2 -3.36 20.24 5.30
N ARG A 3 -3.24 18.99 5.74
CA ARG A 3 -1.95 18.31 5.91
C ARG A 3 -1.18 18.36 4.59
N ASN A 4 0.03 18.92 4.57
CA ASN A 4 0.89 18.87 3.39
C ASN A 4 1.11 17.41 3.00
N LYS A 5 0.70 17.04 1.78
CA LYS A 5 1.01 15.72 1.22
C LYS A 5 2.53 15.60 1.13
N ARG A 6 3.10 14.60 1.80
CA ARG A 6 4.55 14.38 1.82
C ARG A 6 5.12 14.06 0.44
N GLU A 7 4.30 13.50 -0.45
CA GLU A 7 4.71 13.06 -1.78
C GLU A 7 3.59 13.26 -2.83
N LYS A 8 4.00 13.41 -4.10
CA LYS A 8 3.06 13.49 -5.23
C LYS A 8 2.50 12.09 -5.51
N THR A 9 1.18 11.95 -5.42
CA THR A 9 0.47 10.70 -5.72
C THR A 9 -0.21 10.78 -7.08
N LYS A 10 -0.23 9.66 -7.82
CA LYS A 10 -0.99 9.49 -9.06
C LYS A 10 -2.04 8.40 -8.88
N VAL A 11 -3.23 8.59 -9.44
CA VAL A 11 -4.32 7.61 -9.40
C VAL A 11 -4.17 6.66 -10.57
N HIS A 12 -4.03 5.37 -10.28
CA HIS A 12 -3.99 4.30 -11.28
C HIS A 12 -5.05 3.26 -10.96
N GLY A 13 -5.81 2.82 -11.98
CA GLY A 13 -6.74 1.72 -11.86
C GLY A 13 -6.06 0.40 -12.20
N ILE A 14 -6.18 -0.60 -11.32
CA ILE A 14 -5.65 -1.95 -11.53
C ILE A 14 -6.80 -2.97 -11.54
N ARG A 15 -6.66 -4.03 -12.34
CA ARG A 15 -7.59 -5.16 -12.32
C ARG A 15 -7.01 -6.25 -11.42
N LEU A 16 -7.77 -6.64 -10.41
CA LEU A 16 -7.40 -7.70 -9.47
C LEU A 16 -8.43 -8.83 -9.50
N PRO A 17 -8.01 -10.10 -9.34
CA PRO A 17 -8.94 -11.19 -9.08
C PRO A 17 -9.75 -10.93 -7.81
N VAL A 18 -11.05 -11.23 -7.83
CA VAL A 18 -11.98 -10.99 -6.70
C VAL A 18 -11.46 -11.61 -5.40
N ARG A 19 -10.98 -12.86 -5.48
CA ARG A 19 -10.40 -13.59 -4.33
C ARG A 19 -9.22 -12.83 -3.69
N LEU A 20 -8.39 -12.14 -4.48
CA LEU A 20 -7.26 -11.37 -3.95
C LEU A 20 -7.76 -10.11 -3.26
N TRP A 21 -8.71 -9.41 -3.89
CA TRP A 21 -9.32 -8.20 -3.35
C TRP A 21 -9.97 -8.45 -1.98
N GLU A 22 -10.73 -9.53 -1.85
CA GLU A 22 -11.37 -9.90 -0.58
C GLU A 22 -10.36 -10.22 0.52
N LYS A 23 -9.27 -10.93 0.19
CA LYS A 23 -8.19 -11.20 1.15
C LYS A 23 -7.51 -9.92 1.61
N LEU A 24 -7.18 -9.02 0.69
CA LEU A 24 -6.58 -7.71 1.02
C LEU A 24 -7.52 -6.89 1.91
N ARG A 25 -8.83 -6.86 1.60
CA ARG A 25 -9.84 -6.16 2.40
C ARG A 25 -10.00 -6.76 3.80
N MET A 26 -9.96 -8.09 3.92
CA MET A 26 -10.02 -8.74 5.23
C MET A 26 -8.80 -8.38 6.07
N ILE A 27 -7.60 -8.43 5.49
CA ILE A 27 -6.36 -8.10 6.21
C ILE A 27 -6.31 -6.62 6.58
N SER A 28 -6.72 -5.72 5.67
CA SER A 28 -6.75 -4.28 5.95
C SER A 28 -7.64 -3.97 7.15
N ASN A 29 -8.80 -4.62 7.25
CA ASN A 29 -9.69 -4.49 8.40
C ASN A 29 -9.06 -5.02 9.69
N LYS A 30 -8.34 -6.16 9.64
CA LYS A 30 -7.65 -6.73 10.81
C LYS A 30 -6.51 -5.85 11.31
N GLU A 31 -5.79 -5.20 10.40
CA GLU A 31 -4.68 -4.29 10.74
C GLU A 31 -5.16 -2.86 11.06
N TYR A 32 -6.48 -2.59 11.04
CA TYR A 32 -7.06 -1.24 11.20
C TYR A 32 -6.48 -0.21 10.22
N ARG A 33 -6.15 -0.65 9.00
CA ARG A 33 -5.60 0.18 7.92
C ARG A 33 -6.61 0.34 6.79
N SER A 34 -6.52 1.46 6.08
CA SER A 34 -7.27 1.60 4.83
C SER A 34 -6.76 0.58 3.80
N LEU A 35 -7.65 0.11 2.92
CA LEU A 35 -7.28 -0.85 1.89
C LEU A 35 -6.14 -0.32 1.00
N ASN A 36 -6.15 0.98 0.69
CA ASN A 36 -5.07 1.61 -0.07
C ASN A 36 -3.73 1.57 0.69
N ALA A 37 -3.71 1.88 1.99
CA ALA A 37 -2.50 1.81 2.80
C ALA A 37 -1.99 0.37 2.95
N MET A 38 -2.90 -0.62 3.01
CA MET A 38 -2.53 -2.03 3.01
C MET A 38 -1.88 -2.45 1.69
N ILE A 39 -2.44 -2.01 0.55
CA ILE A 39 -1.85 -2.27 -0.77
C ILE A 39 -0.46 -1.65 -0.86
N TRP A 40 -0.28 -0.42 -0.40
CA TRP A 40 1.03 0.24 -0.38
C TRP A 40 2.04 -0.54 0.43
N LYS A 41 1.68 -0.90 1.67
CA LYS A 41 2.53 -1.72 2.54
C LYS A 41 2.99 -3.00 1.86
N VAL A 42 2.08 -3.76 1.26
CA VAL A 42 2.41 -5.02 0.58
C VAL A 42 3.35 -4.81 -0.61
N VAL A 43 3.15 -3.74 -1.37
CA VAL A 43 4.01 -3.40 -2.51
C VAL A 43 5.40 -2.95 -2.02
N GLU A 44 5.47 -2.06 -1.03
CA GLU A 44 6.72 -1.60 -0.42
C GLU A 44 7.50 -2.76 0.22
N ASP A 45 6.81 -3.62 0.98
CA ASP A 45 7.41 -4.81 1.59
C ASP A 45 8.06 -5.71 0.53
N TRP A 46 7.33 -6.00 -0.56
CA TRP A 46 7.85 -6.80 -1.66
C TRP A 46 9.06 -6.15 -2.35
N LEU A 47 9.01 -4.83 -2.58
CA LEU A 47 10.12 -4.09 -3.21
C LEU A 47 11.39 -4.09 -2.35
N VAL A 48 11.25 -3.94 -1.04
CA VAL A 48 12.39 -4.00 -0.10
C VAL A 48 12.95 -5.42 -0.02
N GLU A 49 12.09 -6.45 0.05
CA GLU A 49 12.53 -7.85 0.07
C GLU A 49 13.33 -8.25 -1.18
N HIS A 50 13.11 -7.56 -2.31
CA HIS A 50 13.78 -7.82 -3.58
C HIS A 50 14.85 -6.78 -3.94
N ASP A 51 15.28 -5.95 -2.97
CA ASP A 51 16.35 -4.95 -3.13
C ASP A 51 16.06 -3.89 -4.22
N TYR A 52 14.78 -3.63 -4.50
CA TYR A 52 14.33 -2.56 -5.39
C TYR A 52 14.04 -1.25 -4.65
N MET A 53 14.07 -1.26 -3.32
CA MET A 53 13.76 -0.11 -2.46
C MET A 53 14.43 -0.28 -1.10
N ASP A 54 14.97 0.82 -0.54
CA ASP A 54 15.54 0.78 0.80
C ASP A 54 14.43 0.90 1.87
N ASP A 55 14.63 0.28 3.05
CA ASP A 55 13.70 0.39 4.17
C ASP A 55 13.46 1.85 4.62
N LYS A 56 14.43 2.73 4.35
CA LYS A 56 14.35 4.17 4.64
C LYS A 56 13.39 4.93 3.73
N ASP A 57 13.08 4.38 2.56
CA ASP A 57 12.16 4.98 1.60
C ASP A 57 10.70 4.61 1.89
N ARG A 58 10.44 3.64 2.78
CA ARG A 58 9.09 3.22 3.16
C ARG A 58 8.31 4.39 3.77
N MET A 59 7.04 4.53 3.38
CA MET A 59 6.19 5.57 3.96
C MET A 59 5.85 5.26 5.44
N ARG A 60 6.21 6.17 6.37
CA ARG A 60 5.71 6.21 7.76
C ARG A 60 4.36 6.93 7.89
#